data_AF-A0A7J7KEL2-F1
#
_entry.id   AF-A0A7J7KEL2-F1
#
_cell.length_a   1.000
_cell.length_b   1.000
_cell.length_c   1.000
_cell.angle_alpha   90.00
_cell.angle_beta   90.00
_cell.angle_gamma   90.00
#
_symmetry.space_group_name_H-M   'P 1'
#
loop_
_entity.id
_entity.type
_entity.pdbx_description
1 polymer ?
#
loop_
_entity_poly.entity_id
_entity_poly.type
_entity_poly.pdbx_seq_one_letter_code
_entity_poly.pdbx_strand_id
1 'polypeptide(L)'
;MAVIDSTITSTKYCNLTHTHSTLTSTKYCNLTHTRSTLTSTKYCNLTHTHSTLTSTKYCNLTQTHSTLTSTKYCNLTHTHSTLTSTKYCNLTHTHSTLTSTKYCNLTHTHSTLTSTKYCNLTHTQSTITSTKYSNLTQILTLL
;
A
#
# COMPACT_ATOMS: atom_id res chain seq x y z
N MET A 1 25.11 -1.87 -7.41
CA MET A 1 25.19 -3.09 -8.21
C MET A 1 23.77 -3.48 -8.59
N ALA A 2 23.33 -3.15 -9.81
CA ALA A 2 22.00 -3.53 -10.30
C ALA A 2 22.07 -5.02 -10.66
N VAL A 3 21.53 -5.89 -9.82
CA VAL A 3 21.39 -7.30 -10.19
C VAL A 3 20.15 -7.41 -11.07
N ILE A 4 20.35 -7.82 -12.31
CA ILE A 4 19.29 -8.11 -13.27
C ILE A 4 18.96 -9.60 -13.07
N ASP A 5 17.74 -9.88 -12.62
CA ASP A 5 17.19 -11.21 -12.35
C ASP A 5 17.97 -12.09 -11.35
N SER A 6 17.50 -12.09 -10.11
CA SER A 6 18.02 -12.98 -9.08
C SER A 6 16.91 -13.39 -8.11
N THR A 7 16.76 -14.70 -7.90
CA THR A 7 15.99 -15.25 -6.78
C THR A 7 16.95 -15.40 -5.60
N ILE A 8 16.92 -14.46 -4.66
CA ILE A 8 17.83 -14.45 -3.51
C ILE A 8 17.01 -14.53 -2.22
N THR A 9 17.34 -15.50 -1.37
CA THR A 9 16.73 -15.65 -0.05
C THR A 9 17.73 -15.19 1.00
N SER A 10 17.34 -14.19 1.81
CA SER A 10 18.14 -13.71 2.93
C SER A 10 17.23 -13.41 4.11
N THR A 11 17.76 -13.50 5.33
CA THR A 11 17.00 -13.09 6.53
C THR A 11 16.72 -11.59 6.53
N LYS A 12 17.62 -10.75 5.96
CA LYS A 12 17.45 -9.30 5.93
C LYS A 12 18.09 -8.68 4.68
N TYR A 13 17.41 -7.71 4.09
CA TYR A 13 17.96 -6.82 3.08
C TYR A 13 17.91 -5.36 3.51
N CYS A 14 18.96 -4.60 3.18
CA CYS A 14 19.05 -3.16 3.41
C CYS A 14 19.57 -2.45 2.15
N ASN A 15 18.98 -1.30 1.81
CA ASN A 15 19.46 -0.38 0.77
C ASN A 15 19.62 -1.04 -0.60
N LEU A 16 18.55 -1.68 -1.06
CA LEU A 16 18.58 -2.53 -2.24
C LEU A 16 17.85 -1.82 -3.40
N THR A 17 18.45 -1.86 -4.59
CA THR A 17 17.92 -1.24 -5.82
C THR A 17 18.00 -2.22 -6.99
N HIS A 18 16.87 -2.55 -7.61
CA HIS A 18 16.83 -3.42 -8.80
C HIS A 18 15.74 -3.02 -9.78
N THR A 19 15.90 -3.45 -11.02
CA THR A 19 14.91 -3.25 -12.08
C THR A 19 13.85 -4.35 -12.09
N HIS A 20 14.26 -5.62 -12.01
CA HIS A 20 13.41 -6.81 -11.91
C HIS A 20 13.93 -7.77 -10.85
N SER A 21 13.06 -8.21 -9.95
CA SER A 21 13.46 -9.16 -8.91
C SER A 21 12.27 -9.88 -8.28
N THR A 22 12.47 -11.16 -7.95
CA THR A 22 11.61 -11.92 -7.05
C THR A 22 12.41 -12.27 -5.80
N LEU A 23 12.06 -11.71 -4.64
CA LEU A 23 12.85 -11.88 -3.41
C LEU A 23 11.96 -12.27 -2.23
N THR A 24 12.52 -13.12 -1.37
CA THR A 24 11.90 -13.53 -0.11
C THR A 24 12.84 -13.19 1.05
N SER A 25 12.31 -12.54 2.09
CA SER A 25 13.08 -12.22 3.29
C SER A 25 12.20 -12.10 4.52
N THR A 26 12.77 -12.08 5.72
CA THR A 26 12.00 -11.72 6.92
C THR A 26 11.85 -10.20 7.05
N LYS A 27 12.82 -9.43 6.53
CA LYS A 27 12.84 -7.97 6.68
C LYS A 27 13.52 -7.28 5.51
N TYR A 28 12.83 -6.29 4.94
CA TYR A 28 13.41 -5.34 4.01
C TYR A 28 13.43 -3.93 4.61
N CYS A 29 14.57 -3.25 4.45
CA CYS A 29 14.75 -1.85 4.78
C CYS A 29 15.25 -1.09 3.54
N ASN A 30 14.58 0.02 3.19
CA ASN A 30 14.97 0.94 2.12
C ASN A 30 15.14 0.23 0.78
N LEU A 31 14.02 0.07 0.08
CA LEU A 31 13.93 -0.71 -1.13
C LEU A 31 13.41 0.16 -2.27
N THR A 32 14.11 0.16 -3.41
CA THR A 32 13.67 0.89 -4.61
C THR A 32 13.66 -0.05 -5.81
N HIS A 33 12.50 -0.31 -6.40
CA HIS A 33 12.44 -1.13 -7.62
C HIS A 33 11.48 -0.61 -8.67
N THR A 34 11.77 -0.97 -9.92
CA THR A 34 10.84 -0.73 -11.03
C THR A 34 9.76 -1.81 -11.07
N ARG A 35 10.13 -3.09 -11.10
CA ARG A 35 9.23 -4.25 -11.16
C ARG A 35 9.64 -5.32 -10.16
N SER A 36 8.74 -5.74 -9.28
CA SER A 36 9.10 -6.73 -8.26
C SER A 36 7.92 -7.53 -7.71
N THR A 37 8.18 -8.81 -7.42
CA THR A 37 7.29 -9.66 -6.63
C THR A 37 8.00 -10.05 -5.35
N LEU A 38 7.55 -9.54 -4.20
CA LEU A 38 8.29 -9.70 -2.95
C LEU A 38 7.40 -10.23 -1.83
N THR A 39 7.99 -11.10 -1.00
CA THR A 39 7.34 -11.61 0.21
C THR A 39 8.21 -11.34 1.43
N SER A 40 7.61 -10.75 2.48
CA SER A 40 8.32 -10.52 3.74
C SER A 40 7.43 -10.42 4.94
N THR A 41 7.93 -10.76 6.13
CA THR A 41 7.23 -10.44 7.37
C THR A 41 7.13 -8.92 7.61
N LYS A 42 8.19 -8.17 7.27
CA LYS A 42 8.25 -6.73 7.50
C LYS A 42 8.94 -5.94 6.39
N TYR A 43 8.36 -4.78 6.13
CA TYR A 43 8.83 -3.78 5.19
C TYR A 43 8.87 -2.40 5.84
N CYS A 44 10.04 -1.74 5.86
CA CYS A 44 10.19 -0.44 6.52
C CYS A 44 9.98 0.77 5.58
N ASN A 45 10.66 0.81 4.42
CA ASN A 45 10.57 1.92 3.45
C ASN A 45 10.71 1.36 2.04
N LEU A 46 9.72 1.60 1.19
CA LEU A 46 9.65 1.03 -0.16
C LEU A 46 9.14 2.07 -1.14
N THR A 47 9.84 2.17 -2.26
CA THR A 47 9.42 2.96 -3.41
C THR A 47 9.44 2.06 -4.62
N HIS A 48 8.28 1.76 -5.21
CA HIS A 48 8.23 0.96 -6.44
C HIS A 48 7.25 1.50 -7.46
N THR A 49 7.54 1.22 -8.73
CA THR A 49 6.67 1.61 -9.83
C THR A 49 5.59 0.56 -10.07
N HIS A 50 5.98 -0.72 -10.15
CA HIS A 50 5.09 -1.84 -10.39
C HIS A 50 5.41 -2.98 -9.42
N SER A 51 4.48 -3.34 -8.54
CA SER A 51 4.78 -4.36 -7.55
C SER A 51 3.58 -5.24 -7.16
N THR A 52 3.91 -6.49 -6.85
CA THR A 52 3.02 -7.42 -6.14
C THR A 52 3.72 -7.81 -4.84
N LEU A 53 3.21 -7.32 -3.70
CA LEU A 53 3.89 -7.48 -2.42
C LEU A 53 2.98 -8.10 -1.36
N THR A 54 3.49 -9.09 -0.67
CA THR A 54 2.80 -9.74 0.46
C THR A 54 3.59 -9.56 1.75
N SER A 55 2.91 -9.07 2.79
CA SER A 55 3.56 -8.93 4.09
C SER A 55 2.64 -9.06 5.29
N THR A 56 3.22 -9.16 6.48
CA THR A 56 2.47 -8.92 7.71
C THR A 56 2.40 -7.41 8.01
N LYS A 57 3.45 -6.65 7.70
CA LYS A 57 3.54 -5.23 8.06
C LYS A 57 4.36 -4.40 7.07
N TYR A 58 3.73 -3.33 6.60
CA TYR A 58 4.39 -2.22 5.90
C TYR A 58 4.39 -0.96 6.78
N CYS A 59 5.55 -0.30 6.89
CA CYS A 59 5.68 0.96 7.60
C CYS A 59 5.47 2.16 6.66
N ASN A 60 6.34 2.38 5.68
CA ASN A 60 6.20 3.45 4.69
C ASN A 60 6.32 2.89 3.28
N LEU A 61 5.36 3.22 2.43
CA LEU A 61 5.27 2.66 1.09
C LEU A 61 4.77 3.73 0.12
N THR A 62 5.53 3.93 -0.96
CA THR A 62 5.17 4.81 -2.08
C THR A 62 5.13 3.97 -3.35
N GLN A 63 3.98 3.94 -4.03
CA GLN A 63 3.75 3.03 -5.16
C GLN A 63 2.99 3.69 -6.31
N THR A 64 3.36 3.39 -7.55
CA THR A 64 2.56 3.85 -8.71
C THR A 64 1.47 2.86 -9.06
N HIS A 65 1.84 1.61 -9.38
CA HIS A 65 0.95 0.50 -9.71
C HIS A 65 1.23 -0.67 -8.78
N SER A 66 0.25 -1.08 -7.97
CA SER A 66 0.50 -2.16 -7.02
C SER A 66 -0.71 -3.01 -6.67
N THR A 67 -0.43 -4.29 -6.41
CA THR A 67 -1.33 -5.21 -5.74
C THR A 67 -0.69 -5.64 -4.44
N LEU A 68 -1.29 -5.28 -3.31
CA LEU A 68 -0.67 -5.49 -2.01
C LEU A 68 -1.63 -6.17 -1.04
N THR A 69 -1.09 -7.14 -0.31
CA THR A 69 -1.78 -7.81 0.78
C THR A 69 -0.96 -7.65 2.06
N SER A 70 -1.62 -7.18 3.13
CA SER A 70 -1.00 -7.08 4.45
C SER A 70 -1.94 -7.37 5.59
N THR A 71 -1.41 -7.60 6.78
CA THR A 71 -2.20 -7.40 7.99
C THR A 71 -2.25 -5.91 8.35
N LYS A 72 -1.15 -5.17 8.17
CA LYS A 72 -1.08 -3.77 8.58
C LYS A 72 -0.29 -2.90 7.60
N TYR A 73 -0.83 -1.72 7.32
CA TYR A 73 -0.13 -0.59 6.69
C TYR A 73 -0.12 0.61 7.64
N CYS A 74 1.05 1.21 7.86
CA CYS A 74 1.16 2.43 8.65
C CYS A 74 0.98 3.68 7.78
N ASN A 75 1.88 3.93 6.82
CA ASN A 75 1.79 5.06 5.89
C ASN A 75 1.93 4.53 4.47
N LEU A 76 0.94 4.83 3.64
CA LEU A 76 0.95 4.39 2.26
C LEU A 76 0.43 5.51 1.35
N THR A 77 1.22 5.80 0.32
CA THR A 77 0.89 6.70 -0.77
C THR A 77 0.89 5.90 -2.06
N HIS A 78 -0.20 5.93 -2.81
CA HIS A 78 -0.24 5.21 -4.08
C HIS A 78 -1.14 5.86 -5.14
N THR A 79 -0.84 5.62 -6.41
CA THR A 79 -1.63 6.18 -7.51
C THR A 79 -2.70 5.22 -8.00
N HIS A 80 -2.31 3.99 -8.36
CA HIS A 80 -3.19 2.93 -8.87
C HIS A 80 -2.98 1.65 -8.08
N SER A 81 -4.01 1.16 -7.38
CA SER A 81 -3.81 -0.06 -6.62
C SER A 81 -5.06 -0.88 -6.30
N THR A 82 -4.80 -2.15 -6.01
CA THR A 82 -5.73 -3.06 -5.36
C THR A 82 -5.12 -3.52 -4.04
N LEU A 83 -5.70 -3.12 -2.91
CA LEU A 83 -5.13 -3.39 -1.60
C LEU A 83 -6.10 -4.11 -0.67
N THR A 84 -5.58 -5.09 0.05
CA THR A 84 -6.29 -5.78 1.12
C THR A 84 -5.51 -5.69 2.42
N SER A 85 -6.16 -5.26 3.50
CA SER A 85 -5.55 -5.22 4.84
C SER A 85 -6.54 -5.40 5.95
N THR A 86 -6.12 -5.89 7.11
CA THR A 86 -6.98 -5.73 8.30
C THR A 86 -6.96 -4.27 8.79
N LYS A 87 -5.82 -3.57 8.69
CA LYS A 87 -5.71 -2.18 9.17
C LYS A 87 -4.88 -1.28 8.25
N TYR A 88 -5.40 -0.08 8.01
CA TYR A 88 -4.68 1.06 7.47
C TYR A 88 -4.65 2.20 8.49
N CYS A 89 -3.47 2.75 8.78
CA CYS A 89 -3.34 3.92 9.65
C CYS A 89 -3.47 5.23 8.86
N ASN A 90 -2.57 5.50 7.92
CA ASN A 90 -2.60 6.67 7.05
C ASN A 90 -2.48 6.23 5.60
N LEU A 91 -3.45 6.64 4.79
CA LEU A 91 -3.51 6.23 3.40
C LEU A 91 -3.93 7.39 2.51
N THR A 92 -3.11 7.68 1.51
CA THR A 92 -3.37 8.70 0.50
C THR A 92 -3.33 8.06 -0.88
N HIS A 93 -4.37 8.26 -1.69
CA HIS A 93 -4.41 7.67 -3.01
C HIS A 93 -5.32 8.32 -4.04
N THR A 94 -5.10 7.98 -5.31
CA THR A 94 -5.90 8.54 -6.41
C THR A 94 -6.92 7.54 -6.95
N HIS A 95 -6.48 6.38 -7.45
CA HIS A 95 -7.32 5.38 -8.12
C HIS A 95 -7.17 3.99 -7.48
N SER A 96 -8.12 3.59 -6.63
CA SER A 96 -7.96 2.29 -5.95
C SER A 96 -9.23 1.53 -5.62
N THR A 97 -9.05 0.22 -5.54
CA THR A 97 -10.00 -0.71 -4.91
C THR A 97 -9.41 -1.19 -3.60
N LEU A 98 -10.03 -0.82 -2.48
CA LEU A 98 -9.49 -1.11 -1.15
C LEU A 98 -10.49 -1.87 -0.29
N THR A 99 -10.01 -2.92 0.37
CA THR A 99 -10.78 -3.66 1.37
C THR A 99 -10.05 -3.66 2.71
N SER A 100 -10.75 -3.27 3.77
CA SER A 100 -10.23 -3.40 5.13
C SER A 100 -11.25 -3.71 6.19
N THR A 101 -10.79 -4.02 7.41
CA THR A 101 -11.68 -3.92 8.57
C THR A 101 -11.60 -2.52 9.18
N LYS A 102 -10.45 -1.82 9.09
CA LYS A 102 -10.32 -0.50 9.69
C LYS A 102 -9.40 0.44 8.91
N TYR A 103 -9.93 1.63 8.61
CA TYR A 103 -9.16 2.79 8.19
C TYR A 103 -9.14 3.84 9.30
N CYS A 104 -7.96 4.34 9.68
CA CYS A 104 -7.85 5.46 10.61
C CYS A 104 -7.93 6.81 9.87
N ASN A 105 -6.98 7.10 8.97
CA ASN A 105 -6.97 8.31 8.15
C ASN A 105 -6.87 7.93 6.68
N LEU A 106 -7.85 8.35 5.90
CA LEU A 106 -7.93 8.03 4.48
C LEU A 106 -8.25 9.29 3.68
N THR A 107 -7.42 9.59 2.70
CA THR A 107 -7.63 10.68 1.73
C THR A 107 -7.59 10.11 0.32
N HIS A 108 -8.62 10.35 -0.49
CA HIS A 108 -8.66 9.84 -1.86
C HIS A 108 -9.52 10.59 -2.86
N THR A 109 -9.32 10.29 -4.14
CA THR A 109 -10.06 10.95 -5.24
C THR A 109 -11.06 10.02 -5.93
N HIS A 110 -10.63 8.87 -6.46
CA HIS A 110 -11.42 7.94 -7.27
C HIS A 110 -11.31 6.50 -6.76
N SER A 111 -12.21 6.07 -5.88
CA SER A 111 -12.04 4.78 -5.21
C SER A 111 -13.31 3.99 -4.96
N THR A 112 -13.15 2.66 -4.95
CA THR A 112 -14.13 1.72 -4.40
C THR A 112 -13.59 1.19 -3.07
N LEU A 113 -14.31 1.47 -2.00
CA LEU A 113 -13.86 1.20 -0.63
C LEU A 113 -14.85 0.36 0.14
N THR A 114 -14.34 -0.68 0.79
CA THR A 114 -15.11 -1.53 1.70
C THR A 114 -14.42 -1.58 3.06
N SER A 115 -15.12 -1.18 4.13
CA SER A 115 -14.63 -1.30 5.51
C SER A 115 -15.72 -1.49 6.53
N THR A 116 -15.43 -2.15 7.65
CA THR A 116 -16.34 -2.09 8.81
C THR A 116 -16.24 -0.75 9.55
N LYS A 117 -15.07 -0.08 9.54
CA LYS A 117 -14.90 1.22 10.19
C LYS A 117 -13.99 2.18 9.42
N TYR A 118 -14.43 3.44 9.35
CA TYR A 118 -13.62 4.60 8.99
C TYR A 118 -13.58 5.58 10.17
N CYS A 119 -12.38 6.00 10.59
CA CYS A 119 -12.27 7.08 11.59
C CYS A 119 -12.32 8.46 10.91
N ASN A 120 -11.39 8.77 10.01
CA ASN A 120 -11.35 10.01 9.25
C ASN A 120 -11.26 9.69 7.76
N LEU A 121 -12.25 10.15 7.00
CA LEU A 121 -12.36 9.90 5.57
C LEU A 121 -12.55 11.22 4.81
N THR A 122 -11.61 11.55 3.94
CA THR A 122 -11.70 12.68 3.01
C THR A 122 -11.71 12.15 1.58
N HIS A 123 -12.73 12.51 0.80
CA HIS A 123 -12.89 11.97 -0.54
C HIS A 123 -13.48 12.95 -1.56
N THR A 124 -13.30 12.69 -2.86
CA THR A 124 -13.95 13.46 -3.93
C THR A 124 -15.04 12.62 -4.62
N GLN A 125 -14.66 11.55 -5.31
CA GLN A 125 -15.55 10.65 -6.04
C GLN A 125 -15.31 9.19 -5.63
N SER A 126 -16.23 8.61 -4.85
CA SER A 126 -16.04 7.23 -4.42
C SER A 126 -17.32 6.47 -4.14
N THR A 127 -17.24 5.16 -4.35
CA THR A 127 -18.21 4.19 -3.86
C THR A 127 -17.71 3.65 -2.53
N ILE A 128 -18.40 3.96 -1.42
CA ILE A 128 -17.97 3.60 -0.07
C ILE A 128 -19.04 2.72 0.58
N THR A 129 -18.64 1.54 1.05
CA THR A 129 -19.47 0.65 1.86
C THR A 129 -18.90 0.56 3.26
N SER A 130 -19.68 0.98 4.27
CA SER A 130 -19.31 0.82 5.67
C SER A 130 -20.48 0.70 6.63
N THR A 131 -20.18 0.10 7.79
CA THR A 131 -21.12 0.07 8.92
C THR A 131 -20.90 1.23 9.89
N LYS A 132 -19.72 1.90 9.91
CA LYS A 132 -19.43 3.00 10.84
C LYS A 132 -18.47 4.06 10.27
N TYR A 133 -18.81 5.32 10.50
CA TYR A 133 -17.97 6.50 10.26
C TYR A 133 -17.84 7.33 11.54
N SER A 134 -16.67 7.93 11.78
CA SER A 134 -16.50 8.94 12.84
C SER A 134 -16.48 10.36 12.25
N ASN A 135 -15.66 10.60 11.22
CA ASN A 135 -15.62 11.86 10.46
C ASN A 135 -15.58 11.57 8.96
N LEU A 136 -16.48 12.19 8.22
CA LEU A 136 -16.60 12.06 6.77
C LEU A 136 -16.63 13.45 6.12
N THR A 137 -15.69 13.69 5.22
CA THR A 137 -15.59 14.91 4.42
C THR A 137 -15.62 14.54 2.95
N GLN A 138 -16.58 15.10 2.20
CA GLN A 138 -16.59 15.05 0.75
C GLN A 138 -16.16 16.41 0.20
N ILE A 139 -15.17 16.42 -0.67
CA ILE A 139 -14.71 17.61 -1.40
C ILE A 139 -15.53 17.66 -2.69
N LEU A 140 -16.41 18.65 -2.83
CA LEU A 140 -17.05 18.94 -4.12
C LEU A 140 -16.06 19.68 -5.01
N THR A 141 -15.80 19.13 -6.18
CA THR A 141 -15.14 19.86 -7.26
C THR A 141 -16.22 20.64 -8.01
N LEU A 142 -16.24 21.97 -7.86
CA LEU A 142 -16.99 22.84 -8.78
C LEU A 142 -16.24 22.81 -10.11
N LEU A 143 -16.80 22.13 -11.11
CA LEU A 143 -16.40 22.27 -12.52
C LEU A 143 -17.10 23.49 -13.11
#